data_AF-A0A9W4ITJ2-F1
#
_entry.id   AF-A0A9W4ITJ2-F1
#
_cell.length_a   1.000
_cell.length_b   1.000
_cell.length_c   1.000
_cell.angle_alpha   90.00
_cell.angle_beta   90.00
_cell.angle_gamma   90.00
#
_symmetry.space_group_name_H-M   'P 1'
#
loop_
_entity.id
_entity.type
_entity.pdbx_description
1 polymer ?
#
loop_
_entity_poly.entity_id
_entity_poly.type
_entity_poly.pdbx_seq_one_letter_code
_entity_poly.pdbx_strand_id
1 'polypeptide(L)'
;MGENGGESSARSNTLTHAPLYGAGAPADRDWDAVEDATGDQGDGLPAVGSLVLYKLVLLLRDKEHFDIWFRIVTLILESHGLHRVIDKSIEKPMRNSPNAETWMELSLQVREWLRCSIDRKVVQQITTTGRRTKWADDFMHECKLHMRGEGHGALQH
;
A
#
# COMPACT_ATOMS: atom_id res chain seq x y z
N MET A 1 -12.97 56.03 -8.52
CA MET A 1 -12.70 55.57 -7.14
C MET A 1 -13.82 54.65 -6.74
N GLY A 2 -13.49 53.41 -6.38
CA GLY A 2 -14.43 52.43 -5.83
C GLY A 2 -14.62 51.18 -6.69
N GLU A 3 -13.55 50.47 -7.03
CA GLU A 3 -13.62 49.04 -7.31
C GLU A 3 -13.74 48.31 -5.95
N ASN A 4 -14.74 47.45 -5.81
CA ASN A 4 -14.91 46.46 -4.73
C ASN A 4 -16.03 45.53 -5.20
N GLY A 5 -15.91 44.22 -5.24
CA GLY A 5 -14.82 43.32 -4.92
C GLY A 5 -15.35 41.95 -5.31
N GLY A 6 -14.59 41.21 -6.10
CA GLY A 6 -14.90 39.80 -6.34
C GLY A 6 -14.55 39.02 -5.09
N GLU A 7 -15.43 38.11 -4.68
CA GLU A 7 -15.00 36.89 -4.03
C GLU A 7 -15.98 35.78 -4.38
N SER A 8 -15.55 35.02 -5.38
CA SER A 8 -16.20 33.82 -5.88
C SER A 8 -16.22 32.73 -4.81
N SER A 9 -17.43 32.24 -4.57
CA SER A 9 -17.76 30.81 -4.53
C SER A 9 -16.83 29.93 -3.68
N ALA A 10 -17.13 29.88 -2.38
CA ALA A 10 -16.85 28.71 -1.57
C ALA A 10 -17.60 27.48 -2.16
N ARG A 11 -16.89 26.68 -2.96
CA ARG A 11 -17.27 25.30 -3.26
C ARG A 11 -16.30 24.39 -2.52
N SER A 12 -16.65 24.09 -1.27
CA SER A 12 -16.18 22.86 -0.63
C SER A 12 -16.75 21.68 -1.43
N ASN A 13 -16.01 21.21 -2.42
CA ASN A 13 -16.25 19.90 -3.03
C ASN A 13 -15.74 18.83 -2.04
N THR A 14 -16.50 18.61 -0.97
CA THR A 14 -16.47 17.33 -0.28
C THR A 14 -17.21 16.34 -1.18
N LEU A 15 -16.50 15.76 -2.15
CA LEU A 15 -16.91 14.51 -2.80
C LEU A 15 -16.97 13.46 -1.70
N THR A 16 -18.13 13.35 -1.06
CA THR A 16 -18.40 12.28 -0.10
C THR A 16 -18.69 11.07 -0.97
N HIS A 17 -17.65 10.31 -1.31
CA HIS A 17 -17.84 9.05 -2.01
C HIS A 17 -18.70 8.17 -1.10
N ALA A 18 -19.82 7.66 -1.62
CA ALA A 18 -20.65 6.73 -0.86
C ALA A 18 -19.77 5.55 -0.41
N PRO A 19 -19.97 5.02 0.81
CA PRO A 19 -19.22 3.86 1.27
C PRO A 19 -19.47 2.68 0.33
N LEU A 20 -18.42 1.89 0.06
CA LEU A 20 -18.50 0.74 -0.85
C LEU A 20 -19.38 -0.38 -0.30
N TYR A 21 -19.46 -0.51 1.03
CA TYR A 21 -20.30 -1.48 1.72
C TYR A 21 -20.72 -0.93 3.09
N GLY A 22 -21.74 -1.53 3.69
CA GLY A 22 -22.30 -1.11 4.97
C GLY A 22 -23.36 -0.02 4.85
N ALA A 23 -23.64 0.66 5.97
CA ALA A 23 -24.69 1.68 6.00
C ALA A 23 -24.35 2.86 5.08
N GLY A 24 -25.24 3.17 4.13
CA GLY A 24 -25.05 4.24 3.15
C GLY A 24 -24.51 3.79 1.79
N ALA A 25 -24.19 2.51 1.61
CA ALA A 25 -23.81 1.94 0.32
C ALA A 25 -25.03 1.72 -0.61
N PRO A 26 -24.82 1.58 -1.93
CA PRO A 26 -25.87 1.17 -2.86
C PRO A 26 -26.64 -0.08 -2.41
N ALA A 27 -27.95 -0.09 -2.63
CA ALA A 27 -28.83 -1.19 -2.22
C ALA A 27 -28.88 -2.31 -3.29
N ASP A 28 -27.72 -2.87 -3.60
CA ASP A 28 -27.55 -3.97 -4.56
C ASP A 28 -26.71 -5.12 -3.97
N ARG A 29 -26.31 -6.07 -4.81
CA ARG A 29 -25.47 -7.23 -4.44
C ARG A 29 -24.22 -7.29 -5.31
N ASP A 30 -23.82 -6.15 -5.86
CA ASP A 30 -22.69 -6.07 -6.78
C ASP A 30 -21.39 -6.00 -5.97
N TRP A 31 -20.91 -7.17 -5.55
CA TRP A 31 -19.64 -7.28 -4.82
C TRP A 31 -18.44 -7.05 -5.75
N ASP A 32 -18.59 -7.28 -7.05
CA ASP A 32 -17.56 -7.01 -8.05
C ASP A 32 -17.27 -5.50 -8.10
N ALA A 33 -18.30 -4.64 -7.97
CA ALA A 33 -18.12 -3.19 -7.85
C ALA A 33 -17.31 -2.75 -6.61
N VAL A 34 -17.31 -3.55 -5.53
CA VAL A 34 -16.47 -3.28 -4.34
C VAL A 34 -15.00 -3.63 -4.62
N GLU A 35 -14.76 -4.72 -5.37
CA GLU A 35 -13.43 -5.15 -5.78
C GLU A 35 -12.81 -4.22 -6.82
N ASP A 36 -13.61 -3.77 -7.79
CA ASP A 36 -13.21 -2.87 -8.89
C ASP A 36 -13.09 -1.40 -8.45
N ALA A 37 -13.45 -1.08 -7.21
CA ALA A 37 -13.46 0.29 -6.72
C ALA A 37 -12.07 0.92 -6.81
N THR A 38 -11.94 1.99 -7.59
CA THR A 38 -10.69 2.76 -7.69
C THR A 38 -10.48 3.64 -6.47
N GLY A 39 -9.22 3.84 -6.07
CA GLY A 39 -8.90 4.67 -4.91
C GLY A 39 -7.40 4.77 -4.66
N ASP A 40 -7.04 5.49 -3.60
CA ASP A 40 -5.66 5.57 -3.13
C ASP A 40 -5.35 4.42 -2.14
N GLN A 41 -4.09 4.30 -1.71
CA GLN A 41 -3.68 3.25 -0.77
C GLN A 41 -4.32 3.37 0.62
N GLY A 42 -4.92 4.52 0.95
CA GLY A 42 -5.60 4.83 2.20
C GLY A 42 -7.07 4.37 2.25
N ASP A 43 -7.65 3.98 1.11
CA ASP A 43 -9.05 3.58 1.04
C ASP A 43 -9.29 2.17 1.56
N GLY A 44 -10.34 2.01 2.37
CA GLY A 44 -10.76 0.70 2.90
C GLY A 44 -9.84 0.12 3.98
N LEU A 45 -8.92 0.92 4.53
CA LEU A 45 -7.98 0.44 5.55
C LEU A 45 -8.69 0.03 6.85
N PRO A 46 -8.23 -1.05 7.50
CA PRO A 46 -8.72 -1.43 8.82
C PRO A 46 -8.30 -0.42 9.89
N ALA A 47 -8.96 -0.46 11.04
CA ALA A 47 -8.52 0.30 12.20
C ALA A 47 -7.13 -0.15 12.66
N VAL A 48 -6.32 0.79 13.13
CA VAL A 48 -4.99 0.48 13.68
C VAL A 48 -5.14 -0.39 14.93
N GLY A 49 -4.32 -1.43 15.05
CA GLY A 49 -4.30 -2.34 16.20
C GLY A 49 -5.18 -3.58 16.07
N SER A 50 -6.03 -3.67 15.03
CA SER A 50 -6.75 -4.91 14.71
C SER A 50 -5.91 -5.91 13.90
N LEU A 51 -4.68 -5.54 13.55
CA LEU A 51 -3.86 -6.30 12.61
C LEU A 51 -3.05 -7.40 13.32
N VAL A 52 -3.47 -8.66 13.13
CA VAL A 52 -2.68 -9.84 13.49
C VAL A 52 -2.27 -10.55 12.19
N LEU A 53 -1.16 -10.13 11.60
CA LEU A 53 -0.59 -10.82 10.45
C LEU A 53 0.15 -12.08 10.92
N TYR A 54 -0.23 -13.23 10.39
CA TYR A 54 0.46 -14.48 10.67
C TYR A 54 1.92 -14.42 10.21
N LYS A 55 2.81 -15.04 10.97
CA LYS A 55 4.20 -15.20 10.57
C LYS A 55 4.28 -16.21 9.42
N LEU A 56 4.86 -15.81 8.29
CA LEU A 56 5.15 -16.75 7.21
C LEU A 56 6.19 -17.77 7.68
N VAL A 57 5.84 -19.05 7.58
CA VAL A 57 6.72 -20.17 7.98
C VAL A 57 7.90 -20.32 7.00
N LEU A 58 7.67 -19.98 5.72
CA LEU A 58 8.68 -20.03 4.67
C LEU A 58 9.20 -18.61 4.39
N LEU A 59 10.42 -18.32 4.84
CA LEU A 59 11.10 -17.06 4.55
C LEU A 59 11.54 -17.04 3.08
N LEU A 60 11.29 -15.91 2.41
CA LEU A 60 11.82 -15.69 1.06
C LEU A 60 13.35 -15.61 1.10
N ARG A 61 14.00 -16.56 0.43
CA ARG A 61 15.47 -16.66 0.31
C ARG A 61 15.94 -16.50 -1.12
N ASP A 62 15.26 -17.21 -2.01
CA ASP A 62 15.69 -17.41 -3.39
C ASP A 62 14.69 -16.77 -4.36
N LYS A 63 15.22 -16.31 -5.49
CA LYS A 63 14.49 -15.53 -6.51
C LYS A 63 13.40 -16.35 -7.19
N GLU A 64 13.64 -17.65 -7.33
CA GLU A 64 12.76 -18.63 -7.98
C GLU A 64 11.44 -18.80 -7.21
N HIS A 65 11.44 -18.49 -5.92
CA HIS A 65 10.26 -18.57 -5.05
C HIS A 65 9.51 -17.24 -4.95
N PHE A 66 10.00 -16.18 -5.59
CA PHE A 66 9.47 -14.83 -5.41
C PHE A 66 8.00 -14.70 -5.81
N ASP A 67 7.61 -15.17 -6.99
CA ASP A 67 6.24 -14.95 -7.47
C ASP A 67 5.20 -15.71 -6.62
N ILE A 68 5.55 -16.91 -6.14
CA ILE A 68 4.70 -17.68 -5.22
C ILE A 68 4.61 -16.95 -3.87
N TRP A 69 5.74 -16.50 -3.32
CA TRP A 69 5.77 -15.74 -2.07
C TRP A 69 4.97 -14.44 -2.18
N PHE A 70 5.14 -13.70 -3.28
CA PHE A 70 4.44 -12.44 -3.52
C PHE A 70 2.93 -12.67 -3.59
N ARG A 71 2.49 -13.73 -4.29
CA ARG A 71 1.07 -14.10 -4.33
C ARG A 71 0.52 -14.42 -2.94
N ILE A 72 1.25 -15.19 -2.13
CA ILE A 72 0.83 -15.52 -0.75
C ILE A 72 0.74 -14.24 0.10
N VAL A 73 1.73 -13.37 0.02
CA VAL A 73 1.75 -12.08 0.71
C VAL A 73 0.54 -11.23 0.32
N THR A 74 0.26 -11.09 -0.98
CA THR A 74 -0.88 -10.33 -1.47
C THR A 74 -2.19 -10.90 -0.94
N LEU A 75 -2.41 -12.22 -1.02
CA LEU A 75 -3.64 -12.85 -0.51
C LEU A 75 -3.83 -12.65 1.00
N ILE A 76 -2.75 -12.73 1.79
CA ILE A 76 -2.82 -12.46 3.23
C ILE A 76 -3.23 -11.01 3.46
N LEU A 77 -2.54 -10.05 2.84
CA LEU A 77 -2.85 -8.64 3.02
C LEU A 77 -4.25 -8.30 2.50
N GLU A 78 -4.70 -8.94 1.42
CA GLU A 78 -6.03 -8.79 0.86
C GLU A 78 -7.12 -9.21 1.84
N SER A 79 -6.95 -10.35 2.53
CA SER A 79 -7.87 -10.80 3.59
C SER A 79 -7.97 -9.83 4.79
N HIS A 80 -7.04 -8.87 4.89
CA HIS A 80 -7.01 -7.82 5.90
C HIS A 80 -7.31 -6.41 5.32
N GLY A 81 -7.64 -6.27 4.04
CA GLY A 81 -7.85 -4.96 3.40
C GLY A 81 -6.58 -4.11 3.23
N LEU A 82 -5.41 -4.74 3.17
CA LEU A 82 -4.09 -4.08 3.16
C LEU A 82 -3.30 -4.27 1.85
N HIS A 83 -3.83 -5.02 0.88
CA HIS A 83 -3.12 -5.35 -0.35
C HIS A 83 -2.70 -4.11 -1.15
N ARG A 84 -3.49 -3.02 -1.11
CA ARG A 84 -3.16 -1.75 -1.78
C ARG A 84 -1.91 -1.08 -1.20
N VAL A 85 -1.64 -1.26 0.10
CA VAL A 85 -0.54 -0.60 0.83
C VAL A 85 0.85 -1.04 0.34
N ILE A 86 0.94 -2.17 -0.36
CA ILE A 86 2.17 -2.69 -0.97
C ILE A 86 2.25 -2.45 -2.48
N ASP A 87 1.22 -1.87 -3.10
CA ASP A 87 1.18 -1.66 -4.53
C ASP A 87 1.68 -0.27 -4.92
N LYS A 88 2.87 -0.24 -5.54
CA LYS A 88 3.52 0.99 -5.96
C LYS A 88 2.80 1.74 -7.09
N SER A 89 1.91 1.07 -7.81
CA SER A 89 1.13 1.68 -8.90
C SER A 89 -0.07 2.48 -8.39
N ILE A 90 -0.50 2.24 -7.14
CA ILE A 90 -1.59 2.97 -6.49
C ILE A 90 -1.00 4.18 -5.78
N GLU A 91 -1.62 5.35 -5.96
CA GLU A 91 -1.17 6.58 -5.31
C GLU A 91 -1.28 6.48 -3.78
N LYS A 92 -0.33 7.11 -3.09
CA LYS A 92 -0.40 7.28 -1.63
C LYS A 92 -1.47 8.31 -1.31
N PRO A 93 -2.18 8.18 -0.18
CA PRO A 93 -3.12 9.21 0.22
C PRO A 93 -2.44 10.56 0.37
N MET A 94 -3.19 11.61 0.04
CA MET A 94 -2.77 12.97 0.33
C MET A 94 -2.55 13.15 1.84
N ARG A 95 -1.57 13.97 2.24
CA ARG A 95 -1.24 14.16 3.67
C ARG A 95 -2.38 14.75 4.51
N ASN A 96 -3.33 15.43 3.87
CA ASN A 96 -4.51 16.01 4.49
C ASN A 96 -5.76 15.12 4.34
N SER A 97 -5.63 13.92 3.76
CA SER A 97 -6.70 12.93 3.74
C SER A 97 -7.01 12.47 5.17
N PRO A 98 -8.28 12.24 5.52
CA PRO A 98 -8.64 11.66 6.81
C PRO A 98 -7.96 10.31 7.09
N ASN A 99 -7.57 9.58 6.03
CA ASN A 99 -6.94 8.26 6.14
C ASN A 99 -5.40 8.33 6.21
N ALA A 100 -4.79 9.52 6.15
CA ALA A 100 -3.34 9.67 6.00
C ALA A 100 -2.55 9.09 7.19
N GLU A 101 -3.04 9.31 8.42
CA GLU A 101 -2.42 8.80 9.64
C GLU A 101 -2.53 7.27 9.72
N THR A 102 -3.72 6.72 9.49
CA THR A 102 -3.97 5.28 9.45
C THR A 102 -3.13 4.58 8.39
N TRP A 103 -3.07 5.14 7.18
CA TRP A 103 -2.20 4.64 6.11
C TRP A 103 -0.73 4.65 6.51
N MET A 104 -0.24 5.74 7.11
CA MET A 104 1.15 5.86 7.53
C MET A 104 1.52 4.75 8.53
N GLU A 105 0.69 4.54 9.55
CA GLU A 105 0.94 3.55 10.59
C GLU A 105 0.88 2.12 10.06
N LEU A 106 -0.16 1.78 9.31
CA LEU A 106 -0.30 0.45 8.70
C LEU A 106 0.80 0.16 7.68
N SER A 107 1.22 1.16 6.90
CA SER A 107 2.35 1.02 5.97
C SER A 107 3.65 0.68 6.71
N LEU A 108 3.90 1.26 7.87
CA LEU A 108 5.06 0.91 8.69
C LEU A 108 4.97 -0.52 9.27
N GLN A 109 3.79 -0.91 9.77
CA GLN A 109 3.55 -2.24 10.33
C GLN A 109 3.68 -3.34 9.25
N VAL A 110 3.04 -3.15 8.10
CA VAL A 110 3.12 -4.06 6.96
C VAL A 110 4.56 -4.16 6.47
N ARG A 111 5.29 -3.05 6.37
CA ARG A 111 6.71 -3.09 5.98
C ARG A 111 7.54 -3.93 6.95
N GLU A 112 7.37 -3.74 8.26
CA GLU A 112 8.15 -4.53 9.22
C GLU A 112 7.79 -6.02 9.16
N TRP A 113 6.50 -6.33 9.02
CA TRP A 113 6.04 -7.69 8.79
C TRP A 113 6.66 -8.31 7.53
N LEU A 114 6.70 -7.56 6.41
CA LEU A 114 7.37 -7.99 5.19
C LEU A 114 8.85 -8.29 5.44
N ARG A 115 9.58 -7.42 6.15
CA ARG A 115 10.99 -7.66 6.51
C ARG A 115 11.17 -8.91 7.34
N CYS A 116 10.25 -9.20 8.26
CA CYS A 116 10.27 -10.44 9.06
C CYS A 116 9.97 -11.71 8.25
N SER A 117 9.39 -11.56 7.06
CA SER A 117 9.00 -12.66 6.18
C SER A 117 10.03 -12.98 5.07
N ILE A 118 11.15 -12.26 5.05
CA ILE A 118 12.24 -12.39 4.10
C ILE A 118 13.52 -12.74 4.88
N ASP A 119 14.42 -13.51 4.27
CA ASP A 119 15.71 -13.82 4.87
C ASP A 119 16.53 -12.56 5.16
N ARG A 120 17.23 -12.55 6.31
CA ARG A 120 17.96 -11.36 6.77
C ARG A 120 19.01 -10.89 5.78
N LYS A 121 19.70 -11.81 5.08
CA LYS A 121 20.72 -11.45 4.09
C LYS A 121 20.10 -10.73 2.90
N VAL A 122 18.94 -11.20 2.46
CA VAL A 122 18.17 -10.59 1.38
C VAL A 122 17.67 -9.21 1.80
N VAL A 123 17.11 -9.06 3.00
CA VAL A 123 16.67 -7.75 3.52
C VAL A 123 17.85 -6.76 3.56
N GLN A 124 19.03 -7.21 3.99
CA GLN A 124 20.24 -6.38 3.97
C GLN A 124 20.58 -5.93 2.54
N GLN A 125 20.63 -6.86 1.59
CA GLN A 125 20.93 -6.55 0.18
C GLN A 125 19.96 -5.52 -0.41
N ILE A 126 18.66 -5.62 -0.11
CA ILE A 126 17.64 -4.66 -0.56
C ILE A 126 17.87 -3.28 0.08
N THR A 127 18.11 -3.24 1.38
CA THR A 127 18.20 -1.98 2.15
C THR A 127 19.52 -1.22 1.99
N THR A 128 20.61 -1.90 1.60
CA THR A 128 21.92 -1.27 1.36
C THR A 128 22.05 -0.57 0.01
N THR A 129 21.06 -0.67 -0.87
CA THR A 129 21.07 -0.04 -2.21
C THR A 129 20.97 1.49 -2.17
N GLY A 130 20.71 2.09 -1.00
CA GLY A 130 20.47 3.53 -0.84
C GLY A 130 19.10 4.00 -1.34
N ARG A 131 18.27 3.07 -1.85
CA ARG A 131 16.93 3.37 -2.35
C ARG A 131 15.94 3.52 -1.20
N ARG A 132 14.90 4.32 -1.44
CA ARG A 132 13.86 4.59 -0.44
C ARG A 132 13.07 3.32 -0.17
N THR A 133 13.06 2.87 1.09
CA THR A 133 12.33 1.68 1.55
C THR A 133 11.54 2.00 2.82
N LYS A 134 11.07 3.25 2.97
CA LYS A 134 10.41 3.70 4.21
C LYS A 134 8.99 3.15 4.33
N TRP A 135 8.27 3.11 3.23
CA TRP A 135 6.88 2.68 3.17
C TRP A 135 6.77 1.26 2.62
N ALA A 136 5.65 0.58 2.88
CA ALA A 136 5.45 -0.81 2.46
C ALA A 136 5.52 -0.98 0.93
N ASP A 137 4.87 -0.10 0.16
CA ASP A 137 4.94 -0.07 -1.30
C ASP A 137 6.36 0.14 -1.83
N ASP A 138 7.11 1.07 -1.23
CA ASP A 138 8.50 1.36 -1.57
C ASP A 138 9.36 0.10 -1.34
N PHE A 139 9.22 -0.53 -0.16
CA PHE A 139 9.98 -1.73 0.18
C PHE A 139 9.61 -2.92 -0.72
N MET A 140 8.32 -3.15 -0.99
CA MET A 140 7.86 -4.21 -1.87
C MET A 140 8.34 -4.01 -3.31
N HIS A 141 8.35 -2.77 -3.81
CA HIS A 141 8.90 -2.45 -5.12
C HIS A 141 10.39 -2.81 -5.22
N GLU A 142 11.18 -2.43 -4.23
CA GLU A 142 12.61 -2.79 -4.20
C GLU A 142 12.83 -4.30 -4.02
N CYS A 143 11.96 -5.01 -3.28
CA CYS A 143 11.96 -6.47 -3.24
C CYS A 143 11.75 -7.06 -4.63
N LYS A 144 10.75 -6.58 -5.39
CA LYS A 144 10.48 -7.02 -6.76
C LYS A 144 11.69 -6.80 -7.66
N LEU A 145 12.29 -5.61 -7.65
CA LEU A 145 13.46 -5.28 -8.45
C LEU A 145 14.65 -6.19 -8.13
N HIS A 146 14.95 -6.38 -6.84
CA HIS A 146 16.06 -7.23 -6.41
C HIS A 146 15.84 -8.70 -6.80
N MET A 147 14.63 -9.22 -6.55
CA MET A 147 14.28 -10.62 -6.76
C MET A 147 14.17 -10.98 -8.24
N ARG A 148 13.69 -10.07 -9.09
CA ARG A 148 13.63 -10.28 -10.55
C ARG A 148 14.95 -9.94 -11.26
N GLY A 149 15.93 -9.40 -10.54
CA GLY A 149 17.21 -8.97 -11.13
C GLY A 149 17.13 -7.65 -11.90
N GLU A 150 16.00 -6.94 -11.82
CA GLU A 150 15.70 -5.70 -12.54
C GLU A 150 16.38 -4.45 -11.92
N GLY A 151 17.22 -4.64 -10.90
CA GLY A 151 17.95 -3.57 -10.21
C GLY A 151 19.49 -3.71 -10.22
N HIS A 152 20.05 -4.67 -10.97
CA HIS A 152 21.51 -4.90 -11.06
C HIS A 152 22.02 -4.64 -12.48
N GLY A 153 21.71 -3.45 -13.01
CA GLY A 153 22.46 -2.86 -14.11
C GLY A 153 23.57 -1.98 -13.52
N ALA A 154 24.82 -2.29 -13.85
CA ALA A 154 26.06 -1.61 -13.47
C ALA A 154 26.57 -1.89 -12.03
N LEU A 155 27.38 -2.94 -11.90
CA LEU A 155 28.82 -2.85 -11.58
C LEU A 155 29.45 -4.19 -12.01
N GLN A 156 29.90 -4.23 -13.27
CA GLN A 156 30.77 -5.29 -13.79
C GLN A 156 32.23 -4.88 -13.58
N HIS A 157 33.03 -5.88 -13.19
CA HIS A 157 34.48 -6.02 -13.25
C HIS A 157 35.38 -5.15 -12.35
#